data_AF-A0A1M6S3S4-F1
#
_entry.id   AF-A0A1M6S3S4-F1
#
_cell.length_a   1.000
_cell.length_b   1.000
_cell.length_c   1.000
_cell.angle_alpha   90.00
_cell.angle_beta   90.00
_cell.angle_gamma   90.00
#
_symmetry.space_group_name_H-M   'P 1'
#
loop_
_entity.id
_entity.type
_entity.pdbx_description
1 polymer ?
#
loop_
_entity_poly.entity_id
_entity_poly.type
_entity_poly.pdbx_seq_one_letter_code
_entity_poly.pdbx_strand_id
1 'polypeptide(L)'
;MRPSLLLSLAGLLAASLTTACKKDADSTSPINGELVFGQFYGFCEGERCIDIYRLNTAAGTVEEDTTDRYPSLNQPYTGQYVPLQASHYAQVRDLPQLIPAQLLQLPNGTIGAPDATDAGGYYLSLPDAETPRFWLIDTQKRNIPADLHPLVDTLRARIQRLP
;
A
#
# COMPACT_ATOMS: atom_id res chain seq x y z
N MET A 1 -55.47 69.25 8.82
CA MET A 1 -55.16 68.69 7.49
C MET A 1 -53.81 69.21 7.01
N ARG A 2 -52.81 68.32 7.10
CA ARG A 2 -51.41 68.32 6.60
C ARG A 2 -50.70 67.27 7.47
N PRO A 3 -49.58 66.66 7.05
CA PRO A 3 -49.32 65.90 5.82
C PRO A 3 -48.59 64.57 6.15
N SER A 4 -48.04 63.90 5.13
CA SER A 4 -46.89 62.98 5.22
C SER A 4 -47.20 61.59 5.81
N LEU A 5 -46.56 60.47 5.44
CA LEU A 5 -45.23 60.22 4.92
C LEU A 5 -45.21 58.75 4.41
N LEU A 6 -44.50 58.51 3.30
CA LEU A 6 -43.78 57.29 2.87
C LEU A 6 -44.09 55.93 3.52
N LEU A 7 -44.27 54.88 2.71
CA LEU A 7 -43.54 53.62 2.94
C LEU A 7 -43.39 52.80 1.65
N SER A 8 -42.18 52.86 1.08
CA SER A 8 -41.66 51.84 0.16
C SER A 8 -41.25 50.62 0.97
N LEU A 9 -41.56 49.40 0.50
CA LEU A 9 -40.71 48.25 0.80
C LEU A 9 -40.79 47.22 -0.33
N ALA A 10 -39.79 47.27 -1.21
CA ALA A 10 -39.47 46.22 -2.14
C ALA A 10 -38.89 45.03 -1.35
N GLY A 11 -39.58 43.90 -1.36
CA GLY A 11 -39.05 42.64 -0.83
C GLY A 11 -38.20 41.93 -1.88
N LEU A 12 -36.88 42.14 -1.84
CA LEU A 12 -35.89 41.35 -2.56
C LEU A 12 -35.89 39.92 -2.01
N LEU A 13 -36.34 38.95 -2.81
CA LEU A 13 -36.19 37.52 -2.50
C LEU A 13 -34.79 37.07 -2.96
N ALA A 14 -33.82 37.13 -2.05
CA ALA A 14 -32.47 36.62 -2.30
C ALA A 14 -32.49 35.08 -2.23
N ALA A 15 -32.50 34.41 -3.38
CA ALA A 15 -32.28 32.98 -3.49
C ALA A 15 -30.79 32.68 -3.26
N SER A 16 -30.45 32.21 -2.06
CA SER A 16 -29.12 31.74 -1.71
C SER A 16 -28.83 30.40 -2.40
N LEU A 17 -28.10 30.44 -3.50
CA LEU A 17 -27.49 29.26 -4.12
C LEU A 17 -26.27 28.86 -3.29
N THR A 18 -26.47 27.98 -2.30
CA THR A 18 -25.35 27.29 -1.64
C THR A 18 -24.90 26.14 -2.53
N THR A 19 -23.93 26.40 -3.40
CA THR A 19 -23.16 25.35 -4.07
C THR A 19 -22.30 24.64 -3.02
N ALA A 20 -22.80 23.50 -2.54
CA ALA A 20 -22.01 22.58 -1.74
C ALA A 20 -20.90 22.01 -2.63
N CYS A 21 -19.67 22.49 -2.43
CA CYS A 21 -18.47 21.83 -2.93
C CYS A 21 -18.43 20.42 -2.32
N LYS A 22 -18.68 19.40 -3.14
CA LYS A 22 -18.28 18.03 -2.79
C LYS A 22 -16.76 18.01 -2.85
N LYS A 23 -16.14 17.92 -1.68
CA LYS A 23 -14.74 17.50 -1.58
C LYS A 23 -14.75 16.04 -2.00
N ASP A 24 -14.22 15.73 -3.18
CA ASP A 24 -14.02 14.36 -3.60
C ASP A 24 -13.17 13.66 -2.54
N ALA A 25 -13.78 12.74 -1.80
CA ALA A 25 -13.07 11.86 -0.92
C ALA A 25 -12.25 10.95 -1.83
N ASP A 26 -10.93 11.15 -1.79
CA ASP A 26 -9.95 10.24 -2.35
C ASP A 26 -10.35 8.82 -1.93
N SER A 27 -10.91 8.09 -2.88
CA SER A 27 -11.53 6.79 -2.63
C SER A 27 -10.43 5.76 -2.69
N THR A 28 -9.53 5.81 -1.70
CA THR A 28 -8.66 4.70 -1.36
C THR A 28 -9.54 3.64 -0.73
N SER A 29 -10.17 2.83 -1.57
CA SER A 29 -10.79 1.59 -1.10
C SER A 29 -9.74 0.79 -0.33
N PRO A 30 -10.02 0.34 0.90
CA PRO A 30 -9.09 -0.50 1.62
C PRO A 30 -8.76 -1.71 0.74
N ILE A 31 -7.47 -1.99 0.60
CA ILE A 31 -6.98 -3.18 -0.09
C ILE A 31 -7.43 -4.36 0.76
N ASN A 32 -8.54 -4.98 0.36
CA ASN A 32 -9.12 -6.14 1.01
C ASN A 32 -8.81 -7.36 0.15
N GLY A 33 -8.24 -8.41 0.74
CA GLY A 33 -7.91 -9.65 0.04
C GLY A 33 -6.50 -10.12 0.37
N GLU A 34 -5.79 -10.59 -0.64
CA GLU A 34 -4.44 -11.10 -0.53
C GLU A 34 -3.37 -10.01 -0.76
N LEU A 35 -2.32 -10.09 0.04
CA LEU A 35 -1.08 -9.33 -0.10
C LEU A 35 0.08 -10.32 -0.05
N VAL A 36 0.95 -10.32 -1.05
CA VAL A 36 2.24 -11.02 -0.98
C VAL A 36 3.32 -9.98 -0.75
N PHE A 37 4.16 -10.19 0.25
CA PHE A 37 5.18 -9.23 0.65
C PHE A 37 6.40 -9.95 1.21
N GLY A 38 7.56 -9.30 1.20
CA GLY A 38 8.75 -9.91 1.76
C GLY A 38 10.02 -9.16 1.44
N GLN A 39 11.15 -9.79 1.71
CA GLN A 39 12.48 -9.29 1.40
C GLN A 39 13.25 -10.31 0.57
N PHE A 40 14.22 -9.83 -0.19
CA PHE A 40 15.13 -10.68 -0.95
C PHE A 40 16.53 -10.05 -0.99
N TYR A 41 17.55 -10.90 -1.05
CA TYR A 41 18.96 -10.54 -1.27
C TYR A 41 19.52 -11.46 -2.35
N GLY A 42 20.28 -10.92 -3.31
CA GLY A 42 20.88 -11.72 -4.38
C GLY A 42 22.21 -12.35 -3.97
N PHE A 43 22.83 -11.82 -2.92
CA PHE A 43 24.00 -12.39 -2.27
C PHE A 43 23.81 -12.44 -0.76
N CYS A 44 23.65 -13.64 -0.21
CA CYS A 44 23.47 -13.88 1.21
C CYS A 44 23.74 -15.37 1.53
N GLU A 45 24.06 -15.66 2.79
CA GLU A 45 24.21 -17.02 3.31
C GLU A 45 23.18 -17.27 4.41
N GLY A 46 22.44 -18.38 4.32
CA GLY A 46 21.43 -18.80 5.29
C GLY A 46 20.00 -18.77 4.75
N GLU A 47 19.03 -19.18 5.58
CA GLU A 47 17.62 -19.30 5.19
C GLU A 47 16.94 -17.94 4.98
N ARG A 48 17.44 -16.87 5.62
CA ARG A 48 16.83 -15.52 5.60
C ARG A 48 17.11 -14.67 4.36
N CYS A 49 17.57 -15.34 3.31
CA CYS A 49 17.96 -14.71 2.06
C CYS A 49 16.77 -14.14 1.32
N ILE A 50 15.69 -14.90 1.28
CA ILE A 50 14.48 -14.60 0.54
C ILE A 50 13.32 -15.04 1.42
N ASP A 51 12.78 -14.08 2.16
CA ASP A 51 11.65 -14.32 3.06
C ASP A 51 10.41 -13.68 2.41
N ILE A 52 9.57 -14.48 1.77
CA ILE A 52 8.32 -14.02 1.14
C ILE A 52 7.12 -14.61 1.88
N TYR A 53 6.13 -13.79 2.16
CA TYR A 53 4.92 -14.17 2.88
C TYR A 53 3.66 -13.81 2.11
N ARG A 54 2.61 -14.58 2.33
CA ARG A 54 1.26 -14.31 1.86
C ARG A 54 0.36 -14.00 3.05
N LEU A 55 -0.20 -12.79 3.06
CA LEU A 55 -1.23 -12.36 3.98
C LEU A 55 -2.59 -12.47 3.30
N ASN A 56 -3.53 -13.17 3.94
CA ASN A 56 -4.93 -13.20 3.52
C ASN A 56 -5.79 -12.59 4.63
N THR A 57 -6.26 -11.34 4.42
CA THR A 57 -7.04 -10.63 5.45
C THR A 57 -8.45 -11.19 5.63
N ALA A 58 -9.00 -11.85 4.60
CA ALA A 58 -10.32 -12.45 4.66
C ALA A 58 -10.31 -13.75 5.48
N ALA A 59 -9.26 -14.57 5.32
CA ALA A 59 -9.07 -15.81 6.07
C ALA A 59 -8.42 -15.58 7.45
N GLY A 60 -7.78 -14.43 7.66
CA GLY A 60 -7.09 -14.12 8.91
C GLY A 60 -5.78 -14.88 9.08
N THR A 61 -5.09 -15.16 7.97
CA THR A 61 -3.89 -16.00 7.94
C THR A 61 -2.69 -15.24 7.36
N VAL A 62 -1.50 -15.64 7.81
CA VAL A 62 -0.25 -15.33 7.12
C VAL A 62 0.51 -16.63 6.92
N GLU A 63 1.11 -16.78 5.75
CA GLU A 63 1.80 -17.99 5.32
C GLU A 63 3.18 -17.59 4.80
N GLU A 64 4.18 -18.44 5.01
CA GLU A 64 5.55 -18.25 4.54
C GLU A 64 5.79 -19.08 3.29
N ASP A 65 6.45 -18.50 2.30
CA ASP A 65 6.92 -19.23 1.13
C ASP A 65 8.08 -20.15 1.52
N THR A 66 8.12 -21.35 0.95
CA THR A 66 9.15 -22.38 1.21
C THR A 66 10.09 -22.62 0.03
N THR A 67 9.95 -21.82 -1.03
CA THR A 67 10.72 -22.01 -2.27
C THR A 67 11.94 -21.12 -2.37
N ASP A 68 12.00 -20.04 -1.58
CA ASP A 68 13.08 -19.08 -1.47
C ASP A 68 13.60 -18.61 -2.83
N ARG A 69 12.67 -18.35 -3.77
CA ARG A 69 13.02 -17.98 -5.14
C ARG A 69 13.26 -16.48 -5.23
N TYR A 70 14.34 -16.10 -5.89
CA TYR A 70 14.58 -14.69 -6.13
C TYR A 70 13.45 -14.11 -7.01
N PRO A 71 12.79 -13.00 -6.63
CA PRO A 71 11.66 -12.47 -7.38
C PRO A 71 12.02 -12.06 -8.82
N SER A 72 11.12 -12.35 -9.76
CA SER A 72 11.27 -11.95 -11.15
C SER A 72 11.07 -10.45 -11.32
N LEU A 73 11.85 -9.83 -12.21
CA LEU A 73 11.67 -8.42 -12.58
C LEU A 73 10.41 -8.19 -13.44
N ASN A 74 9.90 -9.23 -14.09
CA ASN A 74 8.91 -9.12 -15.16
C ASN A 74 7.58 -9.81 -14.87
N GLN A 75 7.50 -10.59 -13.78
CA GLN A 75 6.31 -11.38 -13.45
C GLN A 75 6.06 -11.36 -11.94
N PRO A 76 4.78 -11.39 -11.50
CA PRO A 76 4.45 -11.59 -10.10
C PRO A 76 5.06 -12.86 -9.53
N TYR A 77 5.45 -12.79 -8.26
CA TYR A 77 5.99 -13.91 -7.51
C TYR A 77 4.98 -15.07 -7.40
N THR A 78 5.47 -16.28 -7.59
CA THR A 78 4.71 -17.51 -7.36
C THR A 78 5.52 -18.41 -6.45
N GLY A 79 4.90 -18.82 -5.34
CA GLY A 79 5.54 -19.58 -4.27
C GLY A 79 4.66 -20.74 -3.78
N GLN A 80 5.23 -21.55 -2.89
CA GLN A 80 4.55 -22.60 -2.13
C GLN A 80 4.50 -22.19 -0.66
N TYR A 81 3.28 -22.00 -0.15
CA TYR A 81 3.07 -21.35 1.13
C TYR A 81 2.71 -22.35 2.22
N VAL A 82 3.26 -22.15 3.41
CA VAL A 82 2.92 -22.89 4.63
C VAL A 82 2.38 -21.94 5.69
N PRO A 83 1.30 -22.32 6.40
CA PRO A 83 0.66 -21.42 7.36
C PRO A 83 1.54 -21.16 8.58
N LEU A 84 1.60 -19.89 8.99
CA LEU A 84 2.22 -19.46 10.23
C LEU A 84 1.20 -19.38 11.38
N GLN A 85 1.72 -19.23 12.60
CA GLN A 85 0.91 -19.04 13.80
C GLN A 85 0.09 -17.75 13.75
N ALA A 86 -1.09 -17.75 14.37
CA ALA A 86 -1.98 -16.58 14.43
C ALA A 86 -1.34 -15.33 15.07
N SER A 87 -0.32 -15.52 15.93
CA SER A 87 0.48 -14.43 16.50
C SER A 87 1.22 -13.63 15.43
N HIS A 88 1.70 -14.28 14.37
CA HIS A 88 2.36 -13.62 13.23
C HIS A 88 1.35 -12.82 12.40
N TYR A 89 0.15 -13.36 12.16
CA TYR A 89 -0.92 -12.61 11.47
C TYR A 89 -1.22 -11.29 12.19
N ALA A 90 -1.31 -11.32 13.52
CA ALA A 90 -1.54 -10.12 14.32
C ALA A 90 -0.45 -9.05 14.16
N GLN A 91 0.77 -9.42 13.76
CA GLN A 91 1.86 -8.48 13.51
C GLN A 91 1.72 -7.73 12.19
N VAL A 92 1.02 -8.28 11.20
CA VAL A 92 1.06 -7.79 9.80
C VAL A 92 -0.31 -7.51 9.19
N ARG A 93 -1.41 -7.85 9.86
CA ARG A 93 -2.79 -7.71 9.33
C ARG A 93 -3.17 -6.30 8.87
N ASP A 94 -2.49 -5.27 9.35
CA ASP A 94 -2.71 -3.87 9.00
C ASP A 94 -1.93 -3.40 7.77
N LEU A 95 -0.97 -4.20 7.28
CA LEU A 95 -0.12 -3.86 6.13
C LEU A 95 -0.90 -3.34 4.91
N PRO A 96 -2.02 -3.95 4.48
CA PRO A 96 -2.75 -3.48 3.30
C PRO A 96 -3.26 -2.03 3.44
N GLN A 97 -3.53 -1.57 4.66
CA GLN A 97 -3.99 -0.20 4.95
C GLN A 97 -2.85 0.82 4.96
N LEU A 98 -1.60 0.35 5.01
CA LEU A 98 -0.39 1.17 5.04
C LEU A 98 0.25 1.33 3.66
N ILE A 99 -0.33 0.71 2.62
CA ILE A 99 0.13 0.86 1.24
C ILE A 99 -0.31 2.25 0.73
N PRO A 100 0.63 3.12 0.35
CA PRO A 100 0.30 4.46 -0.12
C PRO A 100 -0.37 4.41 -1.50
N ALA A 101 -1.35 5.28 -1.72
CA ALA A 101 -2.05 5.40 -3.01
C ALA A 101 -1.09 5.68 -4.17
N GLN A 102 0.01 6.39 -3.89
CA GLN A 102 1.08 6.71 -4.84
C GLN A 102 1.72 5.44 -5.43
N LEU A 103 1.89 4.38 -4.63
CA LEU A 103 2.43 3.11 -5.15
C LEU A 103 1.47 2.49 -6.17
N LEU A 104 0.16 2.58 -5.93
CA LEU A 104 -0.87 2.02 -6.81
C LEU A 104 -0.94 2.73 -8.18
N GLN A 105 -0.36 3.93 -8.28
CA GLN A 105 -0.26 4.69 -9.53
C GLN A 105 1.03 4.38 -10.31
N LEU A 106 2.00 3.68 -9.71
CA LEU A 106 3.23 3.29 -10.38
C LEU A 106 3.01 2.02 -11.23
N PRO A 107 3.71 1.90 -12.37
CA PRO A 107 3.69 0.67 -13.16
C PRO A 107 4.27 -0.49 -12.35
N ASN A 108 3.91 -1.71 -12.75
CA ASN A 108 4.53 -2.92 -12.21
C ASN A 108 6.04 -2.93 -12.48
N GLY A 109 6.79 -3.54 -11.56
CA GLY A 109 8.22 -3.79 -11.74
C GLY A 109 9.09 -3.09 -10.70
N THR A 110 10.25 -2.61 -11.12
CA THR A 110 11.30 -2.17 -10.21
C THR A 110 11.17 -0.68 -9.84
N ILE A 111 11.29 -0.37 -8.56
CA ILE A 111 11.36 1.00 -8.02
C ILE A 111 12.72 1.18 -7.35
N GLY A 112 13.56 2.06 -7.92
CA GLY A 112 14.94 2.25 -7.51
C GLY A 112 15.89 1.22 -8.15
N ALA A 113 16.89 0.78 -7.40
CA ALA A 113 17.88 -0.22 -7.82
C ALA A 113 18.07 -1.29 -6.72
N PRO A 114 17.00 -2.06 -6.38
CA PRO A 114 17.07 -3.09 -5.36
C PRO A 114 18.22 -4.05 -5.66
N ASP A 115 18.95 -4.40 -4.60
CA ASP A 115 20.07 -5.33 -4.62
C ASP A 115 21.29 -4.93 -5.47
N ALA A 116 21.33 -3.73 -6.05
CA ALA A 116 22.47 -3.26 -6.84
C ALA A 116 23.79 -3.08 -6.05
N THR A 117 23.71 -3.05 -4.72
CA THR A 117 24.85 -2.99 -3.79
C THR A 117 24.73 -4.03 -2.68
N ASP A 118 24.20 -5.22 -3.01
CA ASP A 118 23.90 -6.31 -2.08
C ASP A 118 23.02 -5.89 -0.87
N ALA A 119 22.26 -4.81 -1.04
CA ALA A 119 21.37 -4.26 -0.02
C ALA A 119 19.98 -4.92 -0.02
N GLY A 120 19.76 -5.88 -0.92
CA GLY A 120 18.48 -6.53 -1.15
C GLY A 120 17.39 -5.60 -1.67
N GLY A 121 16.17 -6.09 -1.60
CA GLY A 121 14.95 -5.35 -1.92
C GLY A 121 13.75 -5.90 -1.17
N TYR A 122 12.67 -5.13 -1.20
CA TYR A 122 11.36 -5.58 -0.73
C TYR A 122 10.50 -5.99 -1.92
N TYR A 123 9.80 -7.11 -1.79
CA TYR A 123 8.77 -7.52 -2.73
C TYR A 123 7.40 -7.14 -2.17
N LEU A 124 6.50 -6.68 -3.03
CA LEU A 124 5.10 -6.39 -2.69
C LEU A 124 4.22 -6.69 -3.90
N SER A 125 3.11 -7.41 -3.72
CA SER A 125 2.11 -7.60 -4.77
C SER A 125 0.69 -7.76 -4.27
N LEU A 126 -0.24 -7.30 -5.09
CA LEU A 126 -1.69 -7.34 -4.89
C LEU A 126 -2.30 -8.24 -5.97
N PRO A 127 -2.39 -9.57 -5.74
CA PRO A 127 -2.86 -10.52 -6.76
C PRO A 127 -4.36 -10.39 -7.04
N ASP A 128 -5.16 -9.99 -6.05
CA ASP A 128 -6.63 -9.91 -6.15
C ASP A 128 -7.15 -8.60 -6.78
N ALA A 129 -6.26 -7.71 -7.20
CA ALA A 129 -6.67 -6.50 -7.91
C ALA A 129 -7.18 -6.86 -9.32
N GLU A 130 -8.14 -6.08 -9.85
CA GLU A 130 -8.66 -6.24 -11.23
C GLU A 130 -7.53 -6.32 -12.27
N THR A 131 -6.43 -5.61 -12.01
CA THR A 131 -5.14 -5.82 -12.65
C THR A 131 -4.12 -6.20 -11.57
N PRO A 132 -3.54 -7.41 -11.59
CA PRO A 132 -2.51 -7.81 -10.64
C PRO A 132 -1.33 -6.84 -10.67
N ARG A 133 -0.94 -6.36 -9.50
CA ARG A 133 0.18 -5.43 -9.36
C ARG A 133 1.31 -6.02 -8.54
N PHE A 134 2.55 -5.73 -8.92
CA PHE A 134 3.73 -6.14 -8.17
C PHE A 134 4.87 -5.14 -8.31
N TRP A 135 5.67 -5.03 -7.25
CA TRP A 135 6.83 -4.16 -7.20
C TRP A 135 8.00 -4.81 -6.48
N LEU A 136 9.20 -4.55 -7.00
CA LEU A 136 10.47 -4.78 -6.32
C LEU A 136 11.02 -3.41 -5.93
N ILE A 137 11.11 -3.16 -4.63
CA ILE A 137 11.36 -1.83 -4.07
C ILE A 137 12.74 -1.83 -3.42
N ASP A 138 13.58 -0.88 -3.82
CA ASP A 138 14.91 -0.68 -3.23
C ASP A 138 14.81 -0.34 -1.73
N THR A 139 15.72 -0.90 -0.93
CA THR A 139 15.81 -0.65 0.51
C THR A 139 16.43 0.71 0.83
N GLN A 140 17.14 1.31 -0.12
CA GLN A 140 17.86 2.57 0.02
C GLN A 140 16.94 3.74 -0.32
N LYS A 141 16.48 4.46 0.71
CA LYS A 141 15.54 5.59 0.59
C LYS A 141 15.94 6.66 -0.43
N ARG A 142 17.24 6.88 -0.66
CA ARG A 142 17.73 7.83 -1.67
C ARG A 142 17.42 7.43 -3.12
N ASN A 143 17.10 6.15 -3.36
CA ASN A 143 16.82 5.60 -4.68
C ASN A 143 15.31 5.47 -4.97
N ILE A 144 14.44 5.82 -4.00
CA ILE A 144 12.98 5.68 -4.14
C ILE A 144 12.27 7.01 -3.84
N PRO A 145 11.05 7.23 -4.37
CA PRO A 145 10.24 8.41 -4.04
C PRO A 145 10.02 8.55 -2.53
N ALA A 146 10.04 9.80 -2.03
CA ALA A 146 9.92 10.11 -0.60
C ALA A 146 8.64 9.56 0.03
N ASP A 147 7.54 9.56 -0.72
CA ASP A 147 6.23 9.06 -0.27
C ASP A 147 6.24 7.55 0.03
N LEU A 148 7.23 6.80 -0.48
CA LEU A 148 7.38 5.36 -0.21
C LEU A 148 8.28 5.06 1.00
N HIS A 149 8.96 6.05 1.56
CA HIS A 149 9.85 5.83 2.71
C HIS A 149 9.13 5.22 3.92
N PRO A 150 7.91 5.68 4.31
CA PRO A 150 7.18 5.07 5.41
C PRO A 150 6.77 3.61 5.14
N LEU A 151 6.44 3.27 3.90
CA LEU A 151 6.12 1.90 3.51
C LEU A 151 7.33 0.98 3.69
N VAL A 152 8.50 1.40 3.21
CA VAL A 152 9.74 0.62 3.32
C VAL A 152 10.16 0.42 4.78
N ASP A 153 10.04 1.44 5.62
CA ASP A 153 10.27 1.29 7.07
C ASP A 153 9.28 0.31 7.71
N THR A 154 8.01 0.37 7.29
CA THR A 154 6.97 -0.55 7.75
C THR A 154 7.29 -1.98 7.34
N LEU A 155 7.58 -2.24 6.06
CA LEU A 155 7.91 -3.58 5.56
C LEU A 155 9.08 -4.19 6.33
N ARG A 156 10.17 -3.43 6.52
CA ARG A 156 11.30 -3.84 7.35
C ARG A 156 10.88 -4.26 8.76
N ALA A 157 10.15 -3.39 9.44
CA ALA A 157 9.73 -3.62 10.82
C ALA A 157 8.76 -4.79 10.97
N ARG A 158 7.96 -5.08 9.93
CA ARG A 158 6.98 -6.18 9.92
C ARG A 158 7.64 -7.52 9.62
N ILE A 159 8.52 -7.56 8.61
CA ILE A 159 9.25 -8.77 8.21
C ILE A 159 10.16 -9.26 9.36
N GLN A 160 10.79 -8.35 10.10
CA GLN A 160 11.60 -8.71 11.29
C GLN A 160 10.82 -9.39 12.42
N ARG A 161 9.48 -9.41 12.37
CA ARG A 161 8.61 -10.07 13.37
C ARG A 161 8.07 -11.41 12.90
N LEU A 162 8.44 -11.82 11.69
CA LEU A 162 8.11 -13.09 11.10
C LEU A 162 9.33 -14.01 11.21
N PRO A 163 9.12 -15.35 11.20
CA PRO A 163 10.23 -16.30 11.19
C PRO A 163 11.21 -15.97 10.08
#